data_AF-A0A938QHA3-F1
#
_entry.id   AF-A0A938QHA3-F1
#
_cell.length_a   1.000
_cell.length_b   1.000
_cell.length_c   1.000
_cell.angle_alpha   90.00
_cell.angle_beta   90.00
_cell.angle_gamma   90.00
#
_symmetry.space_group_name_H-M   'P 1'
#
loop_
_entity.id
_entity.type
_entity.pdbx_description
1 polymer ?
#
loop_
_entity_poly.entity_id
_entity_poly.type
_entity_poly.pdbx_seq_one_letter_code
_entity_poly.pdbx_strand_id
1 'polypeptide(L)'
;MNVWYTLSASLHLVAIALWLGGIAFFLVVYGPAVHQLEPNIGIRALHRGRLAFEKLSWLAIIVLLITGIANIILRSHASNLPLAPSYMLGLSIKLFLFLAMVVHHCLQVFKYGPQLAALTERAPTHAMVWPEELRAQWQRWFTLLKINATLGPIVILMGLMLTR
;
A
#
# COMPACT_ATOMS: atom_id res chain seq x y z
N MET A 1 20.58 -2.54 -22.95
CA MET A 1 19.37 -2.76 -22.16
C MET A 1 18.16 -2.72 -23.09
N ASN A 2 17.26 -3.69 -23.02
CA ASN A 2 16.07 -3.74 -23.88
C ASN A 2 15.07 -2.64 -23.46
N VAL A 3 14.49 -1.90 -24.42
CA VAL A 3 13.48 -0.85 -24.18
C VAL A 3 12.33 -1.36 -23.29
N TRP A 4 11.92 -2.62 -23.47
CA TRP A 4 10.89 -3.26 -22.67
C TRP A 4 11.25 -3.38 -21.18
N TYR A 5 12.53 -3.67 -20.89
CA TYR A 5 13.02 -3.73 -19.51
C TYR A 5 12.98 -2.35 -18.86
N THR A 6 13.48 -1.33 -19.57
CA THR A 6 13.46 0.06 -19.07
C THR A 6 12.04 0.55 -18.80
N LEU A 7 11.09 0.26 -19.70
CA LEU A 7 9.69 0.61 -19.53
C LEU A 7 9.06 -0.09 -18.31
N SER A 8 9.23 -1.41 -18.21
CA SER A 8 8.70 -2.20 -17.08
C SER A 8 9.29 -1.74 -15.73
N ALA A 9 10.61 -1.51 -15.68
CA ALA A 9 11.28 -0.99 -14.48
C ALA A 9 10.79 0.41 -14.10
N SER A 10 10.60 1.30 -15.08
CA SER A 10 10.08 2.66 -14.84
C SER A 10 8.65 2.64 -14.30
N LEU A 11 7.77 1.83 -14.90
CA LEU A 11 6.40 1.64 -14.42
C LEU A 11 6.38 1.04 -13.02
N HIS A 12 7.27 0.09 -12.72
CA HIS A 12 7.42 -0.48 -11.38
C HIS A 12 7.76 0.62 -10.37
N LEU A 13 8.75 1.47 -10.65
CA LEU A 13 9.15 2.57 -9.77
C LEU A 13 8.04 3.61 -9.57
N VAL A 14 7.30 3.95 -10.63
CA VAL A 14 6.13 4.85 -10.52
C VAL A 14 5.07 4.23 -9.62
N ALA A 15 4.78 2.94 -9.77
CA ALA A 15 3.81 2.25 -8.92
C ALA A 15 4.26 2.18 -7.45
N ILE A 16 5.57 1.99 -7.19
CA ILE A 16 6.15 2.09 -5.84
C ILE A 16 5.91 3.49 -5.27
N ALA A 17 6.25 4.53 -6.04
CA ALA A 17 6.11 5.92 -5.62
C ALA A 17 4.65 6.29 -5.33
N LEU A 18 3.71 5.83 -6.16
CA LEU A 18 2.27 6.03 -5.94
C LEU A 18 1.78 5.31 -4.69
N TRP A 19 2.18 4.05 -4.49
CA TRP A 19 1.69 3.29 -3.34
C TRP A 19 2.26 3.83 -2.03
N LEU A 20 3.59 3.95 -1.93
CA LEU A 20 4.26 4.41 -0.72
C LEU A 20 3.99 5.90 -0.46
N GLY A 21 3.98 6.72 -1.52
CA GLY A 21 3.60 8.13 -1.44
C GLY A 21 2.15 8.32 -0.99
N GLY A 22 1.22 7.50 -1.49
CA GLY A 22 -0.16 7.47 -1.03
C GLY A 22 -0.28 7.11 0.45
N ILE A 23 0.45 6.09 0.91
CA ILE A 23 0.50 5.70 2.32
C ILE A 23 1.03 6.85 3.18
N ALA A 24 2.16 7.45 2.79
CA ALA A 24 2.79 8.54 3.51
C ALA A 24 1.87 9.77 3.58
N PHE A 25 1.28 10.17 2.46
CA PHE A 25 0.29 11.25 2.41
C PHE A 25 -0.88 10.96 3.35
N PHE A 26 -1.43 9.75 3.32
CA PHE A 26 -2.58 9.40 4.13
C PHE A 26 -2.27 9.42 5.65
N LEU A 27 -1.08 8.97 6.04
CA LEU A 27 -0.64 8.93 7.44
C LEU A 27 -0.22 10.30 7.98
N VAL A 28 0.53 11.07 7.20
CA VAL A 28 1.20 12.29 7.67
C VAL A 28 0.36 13.54 7.42
N VAL A 29 -0.43 13.55 6.34
CA VAL A 29 -1.17 14.74 5.92
C VAL A 29 -2.67 14.53 6.11
N TYR A 30 -3.26 13.55 5.41
CA TYR A 30 -4.71 13.42 5.35
C TYR A 30 -5.34 13.03 6.69
N GLY A 31 -4.82 11.98 7.34
CA GLY A 31 -5.31 11.51 8.64
C GLY A 31 -5.32 12.61 9.71
N PRO A 32 -4.20 13.31 9.94
CA PRO A 32 -4.15 14.44 10.88
C PRO A 32 -5.05 15.60 10.50
N ALA A 33 -5.08 16.01 9.23
CA ALA A 33 -5.90 17.13 8.77
C ALA A 33 -7.40 16.90 9.03
N VAL A 34 -7.87 15.66 8.89
CA VAL A 34 -9.27 15.31 9.13
C VAL A 34 -9.69 15.46 10.60
N HIS A 35 -8.76 15.35 11.56
CA HIS A 35 -9.05 15.55 12.97
C HIS A 35 -9.23 17.03 13.36
N GLN A 36 -8.87 17.96 12.46
CA GLN A 36 -9.08 19.40 12.66
C GLN A 36 -10.48 19.85 12.20
N LEU A 37 -11.22 18.98 11.52
CA LEU A 37 -12.59 19.25 11.07
C LEU A 37 -13.59 18.92 12.19
N GLU A 38 -14.79 19.49 12.10
CA GLU A 38 -15.92 19.06 12.94
C GLU A 38 -16.10 17.54 12.83
N PRO A 39 -16.35 16.80 13.92
CA PRO A 39 -16.32 15.34 13.93
C PRO A 39 -17.19 14.68 12.85
N ASN A 40 -18.39 15.23 12.64
CA ASN A 40 -19.32 14.76 11.61
C ASN A 40 -18.75 14.89 10.17
N ILE A 41 -18.09 16.00 9.88
CA ILE A 41 -17.42 16.24 8.59
C ILE A 41 -16.17 15.38 8.49
N GLY A 42 -15.38 15.32 9.56
CA GLY A 42 -14.14 14.57 9.60
C GLY A 42 -14.34 13.06 9.38
N ILE A 43 -15.33 12.45 10.04
CA ILE A 43 -15.66 11.03 9.86
C ILE A 43 -16.00 10.73 8.39
N ARG A 44 -16.86 11.54 7.76
CA ARG A 44 -17.23 11.36 6.34
C ARG A 44 -16.05 11.61 5.40
N ALA A 45 -15.24 12.63 5.68
CA ALA A 45 -14.03 12.91 4.93
C ALA A 45 -13.08 11.72 4.98
N LEU A 46 -12.78 11.21 6.19
CA LEU A 46 -11.88 10.07 6.36
C LEU A 46 -12.35 8.83 5.60
N HIS A 47 -13.66 8.55 5.66
CA HIS A 47 -14.26 7.44 4.94
C HIS A 47 -14.12 7.58 3.42
N ARG A 48 -14.41 8.77 2.86
CA ARG A 48 -14.23 9.04 1.42
C ARG A 48 -12.76 8.96 1.00
N GLY A 49 -11.86 9.52 1.81
CA GLY A 49 -10.43 9.44 1.59
C GLY A 49 -9.94 8.00 1.57
N ARG A 50 -10.39 7.16 2.51
CA ARG A 50 -10.08 5.72 2.56
C ARG A 50 -10.49 5.03 1.26
N LEU A 51 -11.70 5.28 0.75
CA LEU A 51 -12.18 4.69 -0.50
C LEU A 51 -11.33 5.12 -1.71
N ALA A 52 -10.92 6.39 -1.77
CA ALA A 52 -10.03 6.88 -2.83
C ALA A 52 -8.63 6.25 -2.74
N PHE A 53 -8.06 6.19 -1.54
CA PHE A 53 -6.77 5.57 -1.27
C PHE A 53 -6.78 4.08 -1.59
N GLU A 54 -7.86 3.37 -1.29
CA GLU A 54 -8.07 1.96 -1.62
C GLU A 54 -8.02 1.72 -3.14
N LYS A 55 -8.76 2.51 -3.92
CA LYS A 55 -8.73 2.42 -5.40
C LYS A 55 -7.32 2.64 -5.95
N LEU A 56 -6.62 3.68 -5.46
CA LEU A 56 -5.26 3.98 -5.87
C LEU A 56 -4.29 2.85 -5.48
N SER A 57 -4.45 2.29 -4.29
CA SER A 57 -3.61 1.20 -3.79
C SER A 57 -3.77 -0.06 -4.63
N TRP A 58 -5.01 -0.44 -4.99
CA TRP A 58 -5.24 -1.60 -5.85
C TRP A 58 -4.62 -1.42 -7.25
N LEU A 59 -4.76 -0.23 -7.84
CA LEU A 59 -4.10 0.08 -9.11
C LEU A 59 -2.58 -0.09 -8.99
N ALA A 60 -1.97 0.47 -7.96
CA ALA A 60 -0.53 0.36 -7.75
C ALA A 60 -0.08 -1.08 -7.50
N ILE A 61 -0.80 -1.85 -6.67
CA ILE A 61 -0.51 -3.27 -6.38
C ILE A 61 -0.54 -4.10 -7.66
N ILE A 62 -1.56 -3.93 -8.50
CA ILE A 62 -1.69 -4.66 -9.77
C ILE A 62 -0.50 -4.34 -10.69
N VAL A 63 -0.17 -3.06 -10.84
CA VAL A 63 0.98 -2.63 -11.67
C VAL A 63 2.28 -3.20 -11.11
N LEU A 64 2.49 -3.17 -9.79
CA LEU A 64 3.68 -3.73 -9.14
C LEU A 64 3.83 -5.23 -9.37
N LEU A 65 2.72 -5.97 -9.28
CA LEU A 65 2.71 -7.41 -9.51
C LEU A 65 3.08 -7.73 -10.97
N ILE A 66 2.41 -7.10 -11.93
CA ILE A 66 2.63 -7.33 -13.36
C ILE A 66 4.06 -6.95 -13.75
N THR A 67 4.49 -5.73 -13.40
CA THR A 67 5.84 -5.24 -13.72
C THR A 67 6.92 -6.01 -12.96
N GLY A 68 6.65 -6.48 -11.75
CA GLY A 68 7.55 -7.35 -10.98
C GLY A 68 7.81 -8.68 -11.69
N ILE A 69 6.75 -9.35 -12.15
CA ILE A 69 6.83 -10.58 -12.94
C ILE A 69 7.59 -10.31 -14.25
N ALA A 70 7.23 -9.26 -14.99
CA ALA A 70 7.89 -8.89 -16.24
C ALA A 70 9.39 -8.62 -16.06
N ASN A 71 9.79 -7.94 -14.98
CA ASN A 71 11.20 -7.67 -14.70
C ASN A 71 12.01 -8.94 -14.42
N ILE A 72 11.41 -9.94 -13.76
CA ILE A 72 12.05 -11.25 -13.53
C ILE A 72 12.25 -11.96 -14.87
N ILE A 73 11.21 -12.04 -15.70
CA ILE A 73 11.25 -12.71 -17.01
C ILE A 73 12.25 -12.03 -17.95
N LEU A 74 12.21 -10.71 -18.06
CA LEU A 74 13.10 -9.95 -18.95
C LEU A 74 14.56 -10.04 -18.50
N ARG A 75 14.82 -10.13 -17.18
CA ARG A 75 16.17 -10.34 -16.65
C ARG A 75 16.69 -11.74 -16.97
N SER A 76 15.89 -12.78 -16.78
CA SER A 76 16.31 -14.16 -17.03
C SER A 76 16.63 -14.42 -18.51
N HIS A 77 15.86 -13.85 -19.42
CA HIS A 77 16.14 -13.93 -20.86
C HIS A 77 17.42 -13.18 -21.25
N ALA A 78 17.76 -12.10 -20.55
CA ALA A 78 18.95 -11.31 -20.86
C ALA A 78 20.25 -11.94 -20.32
N SER A 79 20.20 -12.66 -19.20
CA SER A 79 21.42 -13.12 -18.53
C SER A 79 22.01 -14.42 -19.09
N ASN A 80 21.23 -15.28 -19.78
CA ASN A 80 21.60 -16.64 -20.27
C ASN A 80 22.28 -17.59 -19.25
N LEU A 81 22.59 -17.09 -18.06
CA LEU A 81 23.23 -17.75 -16.93
C LEU A 81 22.18 -17.98 -15.83
N PRO A 82 22.33 -19.07 -15.05
CA PRO A 82 21.47 -19.31 -13.89
C PRO A 82 21.57 -18.15 -12.88
N LEU A 83 20.44 -17.83 -12.26
CA LEU A 83 20.37 -16.79 -11.25
C LEU A 83 21.23 -17.17 -10.03
N ALA A 84 22.09 -16.25 -9.59
CA ALA A 84 22.93 -16.48 -8.42
C ALA A 84 22.07 -16.81 -7.17
N PRO A 85 22.54 -17.68 -6.26
CA PRO A 85 21.79 -18.01 -5.03
C PRO A 85 21.44 -16.79 -4.18
N SER A 86 22.33 -15.80 -4.11
CA SER A 86 22.09 -14.53 -3.41
C SER A 86 20.94 -13.73 -4.01
N TYR A 87 20.82 -13.72 -5.34
CA TYR A 87 19.70 -13.09 -6.04
C TYR A 87 18.38 -13.81 -5.72
N MET A 88 18.36 -15.14 -5.76
CA MET A 88 17.16 -15.92 -5.46
C MET A 88 16.69 -15.72 -4.02
N LEU A 89 17.62 -15.68 -3.06
CA LEU A 89 17.32 -15.40 -1.66
C LEU A 89 16.74 -14.00 -1.48
N GLY A 90 17.38 -12.98 -2.04
CA GLY A 90 16.90 -11.59 -1.96
C GLY A 90 15.53 -11.42 -2.62
N LEU A 91 15.29 -12.05 -3.76
CA LEU A 91 13.99 -12.07 -4.43
C LEU A 91 12.93 -12.77 -3.58
N SER A 92 13.26 -13.89 -2.95
CA SER A 92 12.33 -14.64 -2.10
C SER A 92 11.89 -13.81 -0.89
N ILE A 93 12.84 -13.13 -0.23
CA ILE A 93 12.54 -12.21 0.88
C ILE A 93 11.67 -11.06 0.37
N LYS A 94 12.01 -10.45 -0.77
CA LYS A 94 11.23 -9.36 -1.38
C LYS A 94 9.78 -9.79 -1.65
N LEU A 95 9.58 -10.98 -2.23
CA LEU A 95 8.25 -11.52 -2.53
C LEU A 95 7.46 -11.84 -1.27
N PHE A 96 8.10 -12.40 -0.25
CA PHE A 96 7.46 -12.64 1.04
C PHE A 96 6.98 -11.34 1.70
N LEU A 97 7.82 -10.30 1.72
CA LEU A 97 7.47 -9.00 2.27
C LEU A 97 6.36 -8.31 1.45
N PHE A 98 6.44 -8.37 0.11
CA PHE A 98 5.37 -7.86 -0.76
C PHE A 98 4.04 -8.58 -0.50
N LEU A 99 4.06 -9.91 -0.38
CA LEU A 99 2.88 -10.70 -0.04
C LEU A 99 2.32 -10.29 1.33
N ALA A 100 3.17 -10.12 2.34
CA ALA A 100 2.76 -9.61 3.63
C ALA A 100 2.06 -8.25 3.49
N MET A 101 2.61 -7.31 2.71
CA MET A 101 1.98 -6.01 2.48
C MET A 101 0.60 -6.12 1.82
N VAL A 102 0.46 -7.00 0.83
CA VAL A 102 -0.82 -7.28 0.15
C VAL A 102 -1.82 -7.89 1.14
N VAL A 103 -1.42 -8.83 2.00
CA VAL A 103 -2.30 -9.40 3.03
C VAL A 103 -2.79 -8.32 3.99
N HIS A 104 -1.91 -7.43 4.47
CA HIS A 104 -2.30 -6.31 5.31
C HIS A 104 -3.29 -5.38 4.60
N HIS A 105 -3.06 -5.10 3.31
CA HIS A 105 -3.99 -4.30 2.50
C HIS A 105 -5.35 -4.99 2.32
N CYS A 106 -5.38 -6.28 2.03
CA CYS A 106 -6.61 -7.07 1.96
C CYS A 106 -7.38 -7.04 3.29
N LEU A 107 -6.70 -7.13 4.43
CA LEU A 107 -7.36 -6.98 5.74
C LEU A 107 -7.97 -5.58 5.89
N GLN A 108 -7.24 -4.52 5.53
CA GLN A 108 -7.75 -3.15 5.56
C GLN A 108 -9.01 -2.98 4.71
N VAL A 109 -9.04 -3.59 3.52
CA VAL A 109 -10.12 -3.45 2.56
C VAL A 109 -11.30 -4.35 2.91
N PHE A 110 -11.09 -5.66 3.05
CA PHE A 110 -12.17 -6.64 3.12
C PHE A 110 -12.67 -6.91 4.54
N LYS A 111 -11.83 -6.71 5.57
CA LYS A 111 -12.22 -6.93 6.96
C LYS A 111 -12.61 -5.63 7.66
N TYR A 112 -11.72 -4.65 7.66
CA TYR A 112 -11.92 -3.39 8.40
C TYR A 112 -12.74 -2.37 7.59
N GLY A 113 -12.65 -2.37 6.26
CA GLY A 113 -13.40 -1.47 5.37
C GLY A 113 -14.92 -1.52 5.57
N PRO A 114 -15.57 -2.71 5.48
CA PRO A 114 -17.02 -2.84 5.69
C PRO A 114 -17.46 -2.44 7.09
N GLN A 115 -16.66 -2.78 8.12
CA GLN A 115 -16.95 -2.42 9.50
C GLN A 115 -16.93 -0.89 9.69
N LEU A 116 -15.93 -0.21 9.12
CA LEU A 116 -15.83 1.24 9.13
C LEU A 116 -16.98 1.90 8.36
N ALA A 117 -17.40 1.35 7.22
CA ALA A 117 -18.53 1.85 6.46
C ALA A 117 -19.83 1.77 7.29
N ALA A 118 -20.13 0.60 7.86
CA ALA A 118 -21.32 0.40 8.68
C ALA A 118 -21.35 1.30 9.92
N LEU A 119 -20.21 1.49 10.60
CA LEU A 119 -20.13 2.40 11.76
C LEU A 119 -20.23 3.87 11.35
N THR A 120 -19.75 4.23 10.16
CA THR A 120 -19.86 5.59 9.62
C THR A 120 -21.32 5.94 9.29
N GLU A 121 -22.10 4.98 8.75
CA GLU A 121 -23.52 5.17 8.46
C GLU A 121 -24.39 5.30 9.72
N ARG A 122 -24.02 4.59 10.79
CA ARG A 122 -24.70 4.66 12.10
C ARG A 122 -24.28 5.87 12.94
N ALA A 123 -23.24 6.59 12.53
CA ALA A 123 -22.76 7.73 13.28
C ALA A 123 -23.83 8.84 13.31
N PRO A 124 -24.08 9.48 14.46
CA PRO A 124 -25.06 10.56 14.56
C PRO A 124 -24.75 11.67 13.56
N THR A 125 -25.77 12.16 12.85
CA THR A 125 -25.66 13.28 11.90
C THR A 125 -25.18 14.58 12.55
N HIS A 126 -25.28 14.70 13.88
CA HIS A 126 -24.77 15.80 14.69
C HIS A 126 -23.82 15.30 15.79
N ALA A 127 -22.92 14.36 15.45
CA ALA A 127 -21.89 13.92 16.39
C ALA A 127 -21.00 15.11 16.80
N MET A 128 -21.06 15.48 18.08
CA MET A 128 -20.16 16.48 18.68
C MET A 128 -18.79 15.90 19.05
N VAL A 129 -18.67 14.58 19.08
CA VAL A 129 -17.44 13.84 19.42
C VAL A 129 -17.35 12.58 18.56
N TRP A 130 -16.13 12.14 18.26
CA TRP A 130 -15.88 10.86 17.58
C TRP A 130 -16.34 9.68 18.44
N PRO A 131 -17.25 8.81 17.95
CA PRO A 131 -17.66 7.60 18.65
C PRO A 131 -16.47 6.70 18.97
N GLU A 132 -16.43 6.12 20.17
CA GLU A 132 -15.29 5.32 20.63
C GLU A 132 -15.06 4.08 19.78
N GLU A 133 -16.13 3.36 19.42
CA GLU A 133 -16.06 2.17 18.57
C GLU A 133 -15.45 2.48 17.19
N LEU A 134 -15.86 3.61 16.60
CA LEU A 134 -15.36 4.07 15.31
C LEU A 134 -13.88 4.44 15.40
N ARG A 135 -13.48 5.13 16.48
CA ARG A 135 -12.08 5.48 16.75
C ARG A 135 -11.21 4.24 16.90
N ALA A 136 -11.66 3.25 17.66
CA ALA A 136 -10.94 1.99 17.86
C ALA A 136 -10.74 1.23 16.55
N GLN A 137 -11.75 1.20 15.67
CA GLN A 137 -11.62 0.57 14.36
C GLN A 137 -10.69 1.33 13.42
N TRP A 138 -10.74 2.67 13.43
CA TRP A 138 -9.77 3.48 12.68
C TRP A 138 -8.35 3.26 13.16
N GLN A 139 -8.11 3.15 14.47
CA GLN A 139 -6.78 2.85 15.01
C GLN A 139 -6.24 1.53 14.46
N ARG A 140 -7.05 0.46 14.42
CA ARG A 140 -6.64 -0.83 13.84
C ARG A 140 -6.32 -0.70 12.36
N TRP A 141 -7.17 0.00 11.61
CA TRP A 141 -6.96 0.25 10.17
C TRP A 141 -5.67 1.04 9.91
N PHE A 142 -5.39 2.07 10.72
CA PHE A 142 -4.16 2.86 10.64
C PHE A 142 -2.92 2.09 11.08
N THR A 143 -3.02 1.18 12.05
CA THR A 143 -1.90 0.32 12.44
C THR A 143 -1.46 -0.55 11.27
N LEU A 144 -2.38 -1.16 10.52
CA LEU A 144 -2.05 -1.90 9.30
C LEU A 144 -1.40 -0.99 8.25
N LEU A 145 -1.88 0.25 8.11
CA LEU A 145 -1.29 1.22 7.19
C LEU A 145 0.16 1.56 7.58
N LYS A 146 0.44 1.75 8.87
CA LYS A 146 1.79 2.01 9.40
C LYS A 146 2.72 0.82 9.20
N ILE A 147 2.22 -0.41 9.40
CA ILE A 147 2.99 -1.62 9.08
C ILE A 147 3.34 -1.66 7.59
N ASN A 148 2.40 -1.35 6.70
CA ASN A 148 2.71 -1.26 5.27
C ASN A 148 3.70 -0.11 4.96
N ALA A 149 3.61 1.01 5.67
CA ALA A 149 4.55 2.13 5.54
C ALA A 149 5.98 1.76 5.93
N THR A 150 6.17 0.85 6.89
CA THR A 150 7.51 0.38 7.30
C THR A 150 8.03 -0.72 6.39
N LEU A 151 7.17 -1.65 5.95
CA LEU A 151 7.54 -2.72 5.02
C LEU A 151 7.97 -2.17 3.64
N GLY A 152 7.31 -1.10 3.15
CA GLY A 152 7.58 -0.52 1.84
C GLY A 152 9.06 -0.15 1.60
N PRO A 153 9.68 0.71 2.45
CA PRO A 153 11.10 1.03 2.34
C PRO A 153 12.02 -0.20 2.41
N ILE A 154 11.71 -1.19 3.24
CA ILE A 154 12.49 -2.43 3.33
C ILE A 154 12.44 -3.18 1.99
N VAL A 155 11.26 -3.33 1.39
CA VAL A 155 11.08 -3.95 0.07
C VAL A 155 11.85 -3.19 -1.03
N ILE A 156 11.88 -1.86 -0.97
CA ILE A 156 12.65 -1.02 -1.90
C ILE A 156 14.15 -1.28 -1.75
N LEU A 157 14.67 -1.27 -0.52
CA LEU A 157 16.09 -1.54 -0.24
C LEU A 157 16.48 -2.94 -0.72
N MET A 158 15.63 -3.96 -0.48
CA MET A 158 15.83 -5.29 -1.04
C MET A 158 15.85 -5.26 -2.58
N GLY A 159 14.99 -4.45 -3.21
CA GLY A 159 15.00 -4.24 -4.65
C GLY A 159 16.34 -3.71 -5.19
N LEU A 160 16.99 -2.79 -4.46
CA LEU A 160 18.31 -2.26 -4.83
C LEU A 160 19.43 -3.31 -4.71
N MET A 161 19.27 -4.32 -3.86
CA MET A 161 20.23 -5.44 -3.80
C MET A 161 20.12 -6.36 -5.02
N LEU A 162 18.97 -6.37 -5.70
CA LEU A 162 18.71 -7.21 -6.88
C LEU A 162 19.15 -6.57 -8.20
N THR A 163 19.55 -5.30 -8.18
CA THR A 163 20.09 -4.60 -9.36
C THR A 163 21.59 -4.83 -9.56
N ARG A 164 22.29 -5.33 -8.53
CA ARG A 164 23.68 -5.78 -8.59
C ARG A 164 23.75 -7.24 -9.03
#